data_AF-A0A158JEK5-F1
#
_entry.id   AF-A0A158JEK5-F1
#
_cell.length_a   1.000
_cell.length_b   1.000
_cell.length_c   1.000
_cell.angle_alpha   90.00
_cell.angle_beta   90.00
_cell.angle_gamma   90.00
#
_symmetry.space_group_name_H-M   'P 1'
#
loop_
_entity.id
_entity.type
_entity.pdbx_description
1 polymer ?
#
loop_
_entity_poly.entity_id
_entity_poly.type
_entity_poly.pdbx_seq_one_letter_code
_entity_poly.pdbx_strand_id
1 'polypeptide(L)'
;MSKTTKTKTDWKRLEAMPDSSNDTSEMPELGDDFFQRAELHSPPKQAVTMRLDADVLAWFKEQGQGYQTRINKLLRAYMLAQQKQHS
;
A
#
# COMPACT_ATOMS: atom_id res chain seq x y z
N MET A 1 11.23 28.62 -4.90
CA MET A 1 12.03 27.86 -5.89
C MET A 1 12.88 26.85 -5.13
N SER A 2 12.51 25.57 -5.21
CA SER A 2 13.06 24.51 -4.36
C SER A 2 14.51 24.18 -4.72
N LYS A 3 15.40 24.21 -3.73
CA LYS A 3 16.81 23.82 -3.87
C LYS A 3 16.87 22.30 -4.06
N THR A 4 17.24 21.84 -5.25
CA THR A 4 17.60 20.43 -5.50
C THR A 4 18.94 20.14 -4.84
N THR A 5 18.90 19.44 -3.70
CA THR A 5 20.10 18.97 -2.99
C THR A 5 20.80 17.94 -3.88
N LYS A 6 21.99 18.27 -4.41
CA LYS A 6 22.78 17.32 -5.19
C LYS A 6 23.16 16.13 -4.30
N THR A 7 22.67 14.96 -4.68
CA THR A 7 23.02 13.67 -4.06
C THR A 7 24.54 13.45 -4.19
N LYS A 8 25.19 13.02 -3.10
CA LYS A 8 26.62 12.65 -3.08
C LYS A 8 26.90 11.25 -3.64
N THR A 9 25.85 10.52 -4.01
CA THR A 9 25.92 9.16 -4.55
C THR A 9 26.26 9.18 -6.04
N ASP A 10 27.20 8.33 -6.44
CA ASP A 10 27.53 8.09 -7.85
C ASP A 10 26.58 7.04 -8.45
N TRP A 11 25.47 7.51 -9.01
CA TRP A 11 24.43 6.65 -9.57
C TRP A 11 24.87 5.89 -10.82
N LYS A 12 25.76 6.46 -11.63
CA LYS A 12 26.27 5.80 -12.84
C LYS A 12 27.12 4.58 -12.48
N ARG A 13 27.87 4.66 -11.39
CA ARG A 13 28.63 3.53 -10.86
C ARG A 13 27.71 2.41 -10.37
N LEU A 14 26.65 2.73 -9.64
CA LEU A 14 25.70 1.74 -9.12
C LEU A 14 24.91 1.06 -10.25
N GLU A 15 24.51 1.80 -11.28
CA GLU A 15 23.80 1.26 -12.45
C GLU A 15 24.66 0.31 -13.29
N ALA A 16 25.99 0.50 -13.29
CA ALA A 16 26.94 -0.36 -13.98
C ALA A 16 27.45 -1.54 -13.12
N MET A 17 27.09 -1.61 -11.84
CA MET A 17 27.53 -2.66 -10.92
C MET A 17 26.69 -3.92 -11.11
N PRO A 18 27.29 -5.11 -11.29
CA PRO A 18 26.53 -6.34 -11.47
C PRO A 18 25.84 -6.78 -10.19
N ASP A 19 24.60 -7.24 -10.28
CA ASP A 19 23.82 -7.70 -9.13
C ASP A 19 24.49 -8.83 -8.35
N SER A 20 25.33 -9.65 -9.01
CA SER A 20 26.10 -10.73 -8.40
C SER A 20 27.13 -10.27 -7.37
N SER A 21 27.43 -8.97 -7.31
CA SER A 21 28.34 -8.39 -6.32
C SER A 21 27.66 -8.05 -4.98
N ASN A 22 26.33 -8.20 -4.90
CA ASN A 22 25.59 -8.07 -3.65
C ASN A 22 25.77 -9.32 -2.80
N ASP A 23 26.31 -9.15 -1.59
CA ASP A 23 26.34 -10.21 -0.59
C ASP A 23 24.94 -10.39 0.01
N THR A 24 24.34 -11.56 -0.19
CA THR A 24 23.01 -11.93 0.28
C THR A 24 23.04 -13.07 1.29
N SER A 25 24.22 -13.42 1.81
CA SER A 25 24.40 -14.53 2.75
C SER A 25 23.51 -14.46 4.00
N GLU A 26 23.22 -13.25 4.50
CA GLU A 26 22.35 -12.99 5.66
C GLU A 26 20.85 -12.90 5.30
N MET A 27 20.51 -12.84 4.02
CA MET A 27 19.13 -12.73 3.52
C MET A 27 18.89 -13.81 2.46
N PRO A 28 18.76 -15.08 2.87
CA PRO A 28 18.50 -16.17 1.95
C PRO A 28 17.19 -15.93 1.19
N GLU A 29 17.13 -16.43 -0.04
CA GLU A 29 15.92 -16.35 -0.85
C GLU A 29 14.74 -17.06 -0.17
N LEU A 30 13.56 -16.45 -0.26
CA LEU A 30 12.34 -17.04 0.29
C LEU A 30 11.86 -18.15 -0.64
N GLY A 31 11.90 -19.39 -0.17
CA GLY A 31 11.40 -20.55 -0.90
C GLY A 31 9.87 -20.70 -0.86
N ASP A 32 9.36 -21.64 -1.65
CA ASP A 32 7.92 -21.95 -1.69
C ASP A 32 7.35 -22.33 -0.31
N ASP A 33 8.16 -22.92 0.56
CA ASP A 33 7.78 -23.32 1.91
C ASP A 33 7.44 -22.11 2.81
N PHE A 34 8.10 -20.97 2.60
CA PHE A 34 7.77 -19.71 3.27
C PHE A 34 6.37 -19.23 2.86
N PHE A 35 6.10 -19.20 1.56
CA PHE A 35 4.81 -18.74 1.03
C PHE A 35 3.67 -19.71 1.32
N GLN A 36 3.94 -21.02 1.40
CA GLN A 36 2.95 -22.03 1.80
C GLN A 36 2.43 -21.82 3.23
N ARG A 37 3.25 -21.25 4.12
CA ARG A 37 2.88 -20.93 5.51
C ARG A 37 2.42 -19.49 5.70
N ALA A 38 2.45 -18.67 4.65
CA ALA A 38 2.08 -17.27 4.76
C ALA A 38 0.56 -17.12 4.91
N GLU A 39 0.14 -16.47 5.99
CA GLU A 39 -1.27 -16.11 6.19
C GLU A 39 -1.53 -14.68 5.73
N LEU A 40 -2.52 -14.51 4.85
CA LEU A 40 -3.00 -13.18 4.47
C LEU A 40 -3.82 -12.59 5.62
N HIS A 41 -3.18 -11.76 6.44
CA HIS A 41 -3.87 -11.06 7.51
C HIS A 41 -4.59 -9.81 6.98
N SER A 42 -5.89 -9.92 6.72
CA SER A 42 -6.76 -8.77 6.51
C SER A 42 -7.59 -8.50 7.77
N PRO A 43 -7.68 -7.25 8.25
CA PRO A 43 -8.53 -6.94 9.39
C PRO A 43 -9.97 -7.36 9.08
N PRO A 44 -10.66 -8.02 10.04
CA PRO A 44 -12.00 -8.53 9.81
C PRO A 44 -12.96 -7.38 9.45
N LYS A 45 -13.84 -7.64 8.48
CA LYS A 45 -14.88 -6.70 8.06
C LYS A 45 -16.17 -7.06 8.77
N GLN A 46 -16.81 -6.09 9.40
CA GLN A 46 -18.14 -6.26 9.95
C GLN A 46 -19.19 -5.86 8.91
N ALA A 47 -20.15 -6.74 8.64
CA ALA A 47 -21.29 -6.41 7.81
C ALA A 47 -22.23 -5.47 8.58
N VAL A 48 -22.40 -4.25 8.08
CA VAL A 48 -23.29 -3.24 8.66
C VAL A 48 -24.21 -2.69 7.58
N THR A 49 -25.45 -2.38 7.96
CA THR A 49 -26.39 -1.68 7.09
C THR A 49 -26.29 -0.19 7.38
N MET A 50 -25.84 0.60 6.39
CA MET A 50 -25.80 2.05 6.47
C MET A 50 -26.49 2.69 5.27
N ARG A 51 -27.01 3.90 5.45
CA ARG A 51 -27.58 4.71 4.36
C ARG A 51 -26.49 5.59 3.76
N LEU A 52 -26.45 5.64 2.44
CA LEU A 52 -25.61 6.54 1.65
C LEU A 52 -26.53 7.31 0.71
N ASP A 53 -26.16 8.54 0.37
CA ASP A 53 -26.88 9.31 -0.63
C ASP A 53 -26.83 8.61 -1.99
N ALA A 54 -27.92 8.76 -2.76
CA ALA A 54 -28.12 8.02 -3.99
C ALA A 54 -27.08 8.36 -5.06
N ASP A 55 -26.70 9.63 -5.15
CA ASP A 55 -25.68 10.16 -6.05
C ASP A 55 -24.27 9.65 -5.68
N VAL A 56 -23.94 9.65 -4.38
CA VAL A 56 -22.67 9.10 -3.88
C VAL A 56 -22.56 7.61 -4.24
N LEU A 57 -23.63 6.85 -4.00
CA LEU A 57 -23.64 5.42 -4.34
C LEU A 57 -23.54 5.20 -5.86
N ALA A 58 -24.22 6.01 -6.67
CA ALA A 58 -24.15 5.94 -8.13
C ALA A 58 -22.72 6.19 -8.63
N TRP A 59 -22.07 7.25 -8.15
CA TRP A 59 -20.69 7.60 -8.51
C TRP A 59 -19.68 6.49 -8.16
N PHE A 60 -19.87 5.81 -7.02
CA PHE A 60 -19.03 4.66 -6.66
C PHE A 60 -19.29 3.45 -7.55
N LYS A 61 -20.55 3.19 -7.94
CA LYS A 61 -20.92 2.08 -8.84
C LYS A 61 -20.39 2.27 -10.26
N GLU A 62 -20.33 3.51 -10.76
CA GLU A 62 -19.75 3.84 -12.08
C GLU A 62 -18.29 3.41 -12.22
N GLN A 63 -17.56 3.31 -11.10
CA GLN A 63 -16.17 2.86 -11.07
C GLN A 63 -16.00 1.34 -11.20
N GLY A 64 -17.11 0.60 -11.36
CA GLY A 64 -17.13 -0.83 -11.62
C GLY A 64 -17.03 -1.71 -10.37
N GLN A 65 -16.53 -2.93 -10.58
CA GLN A 65 -16.44 -3.94 -9.53
C GLN A 65 -15.57 -3.45 -8.36
N GLY A 66 -16.00 -3.79 -7.13
CA GLY A 66 -15.27 -3.44 -5.92
C GLY A 66 -15.60 -2.06 -5.35
N TYR A 67 -16.67 -1.41 -5.79
CA TYR A 67 -17.12 -0.11 -5.25
C TYR A 67 -17.26 -0.11 -3.72
N GLN A 68 -17.77 -1.19 -3.11
CA GLN A 68 -17.86 -1.33 -1.64
C GLN A 68 -16.48 -1.32 -0.97
N THR A 69 -15.49 -1.98 -1.58
CA THR A 69 -14.11 -1.96 -1.10
C THR A 69 -13.51 -0.56 -1.18
N ARG A 70 -13.84 0.22 -2.23
CA ARG A 70 -13.42 1.62 -2.37
C ARG A 70 -14.02 2.50 -1.29
N ILE A 71 -15.33 2.37 -1.03
CA ILE A 71 -16.01 3.06 0.07
C ILE A 71 -15.29 2.77 1.40
N ASN A 72 -15.04 1.50 1.71
CA ASN A 72 -14.34 1.12 2.94
C ASN A 72 -12.92 1.70 3.03
N LYS A 73 -12.16 1.73 1.92
CA LYS A 73 -10.83 2.35 1.87
C LYS A 73 -10.89 3.85 2.15
N LEU A 74 -11.88 4.55 1.59
CA LEU A 74 -12.06 5.99 1.82
C LEU A 74 -12.37 6.28 3.29
N LEU A 75 -13.32 5.54 3.88
CA LEU A 75 -13.68 5.68 5.30
C LEU A 75 -12.48 5.42 6.21
N ARG A 76 -11.67 4.39 5.91
CA ARG A 76 -10.44 4.09 6.66
C ARG A 76 -9.42 5.21 6.54
N ALA A 77 -9.20 5.76 5.35
CA ALA A 77 -8.25 6.85 5.16
C ALA A 77 -8.67 8.11 5.95
N TYR A 78 -9.96 8.44 5.92
CA TYR A 78 -10.52 9.54 6.70
C TYR A 78 -10.34 9.33 8.22
N MET A 79 -10.67 8.13 8.73
CA MET A 79 -10.47 7.77 10.14
C MET A 79 -9.01 7.95 10.58
N LEU A 80 -8.05 7.44 9.80
CA LEU A 80 -6.62 7.54 10.11
C LEU A 80 -6.12 8.98 10.08
N ALA A 81 -6.59 9.79 9.11
CA ALA A 81 -6.25 11.21 9.05
C ALA A 81 -6.74 11.96 10.29
N GLN A 82 -7.95 11.65 10.76
CA GLN A 82 -8.53 12.28 11.95
C GLN A 82 -7.81 11.89 13.24
N GLN A 83 -7.41 10.62 13.39
CA GLN A 83 -6.66 10.14 14.57
C GLN A 83 -5.30 10.84 14.71
N LYS A 84 -4.60 11.09 13.60
CA LYS A 84 -3.32 11.82 13.61
C LYS A 84 -3.44 13.28 14.04
N GLN A 85 -4.60 13.90 13.91
CA GLN A 85 -4.84 15.29 14.32
C GLN A 85 -5.18 15.43 15.81
N HIS A 86 -5.55 14.33 16.46
CA HIS A 86 -5.94 14.29 17.89
C HIS A 86 -4.86 13.62 18.76
N SER A 87 -3.69 13.33 18.19
CA SER A 87 -2.51 12.78 18.87
C SER A 87 -1.43 13.85 18.93
#